data_AF-A0A087DQP3-F1
#
_entry.id   AF-A0A087DQP3-F1
#
_cell.length_a   1.000
_cell.length_b   1.000
_cell.length_c   1.000
_cell.angle_alpha   90.00
_cell.angle_beta   90.00
_cell.angle_gamma   90.00
#
_symmetry.space_group_name_H-M   'P 1'
#
loop_
_entity.id
_entity.type
_entity.pdbx_description
1 polymer ?
#
loop_
_entity_poly.entity_id
_entity_poly.type
_entity_poly.pdbx_seq_one_letter_code
_entity_poly.pdbx_strand_id
1 'polypeptide(L)' 'MRPITLTLTATMREILATLLNPYSTLTVGSNDSTAFRRLEAHGLIQPDMSGLWALTGPGRAIAKQLRKEQA' A
#
# COMPACT_ATOMS: atom_id res chain seq x y z
N MET A 1 -23.45 6.92 -5.72
CA MET A 1 -22.01 7.22 -5.59
C MET A 1 -21.25 6.30 -6.53
N ARG A 2 -20.55 6.83 -7.55
CA ARG A 2 -19.74 5.98 -8.44
C ARG A 2 -18.53 5.48 -7.66
N PRO A 3 -18.19 4.17 -7.70
CA PRO A 3 -16.95 3.70 -7.10
C PRO A 3 -15.79 4.39 -7.83
N ILE A 4 -14.96 5.12 -7.09
CA ILE A 4 -13.70 5.61 -7.63
C ILE A 4 -12.84 4.37 -7.80
N THR A 5 -12.79 3.83 -9.02
CA THR A 5 -11.83 2.79 -9.38
C THR A 5 -10.45 3.42 -9.33
N LEU A 6 -9.77 3.24 -8.20
CA LEU A 6 -8.39 3.65 -8.04
C LEU A 6 -7.52 2.82 -8.99
N THR A 7 -7.07 3.43 -10.09
CA THR A 7 -6.13 2.77 -11.01
C THR A 7 -4.75 2.73 -10.39
N LEU A 8 -4.43 1.63 -9.71
CA LEU A 8 -3.11 1.38 -9.14
C LEU A 8 -2.07 1.09 -10.23
N THR A 9 -0.98 1.85 -10.23
CA THR A 9 0.18 1.58 -11.09
C THR A 9 0.89 0.28 -10.67
N ALA A 10 1.74 -0.27 -11.54
CA ALA A 10 2.52 -1.47 -11.21
C ALA A 10 3.33 -1.30 -9.91
N THR A 11 4.04 -0.17 -9.77
CA THR A 11 4.81 0.15 -8.56
C THR A 11 3.94 0.20 -7.30
N MET A 12 2.73 0.77 -7.38
CA MET A 12 1.83 0.81 -6.23
C MET A 12 1.35 -0.58 -5.81
N ARG A 13 1.07 -1.45 -6.80
CA ARG A 13 0.70 -2.85 -6.54
C ARG A 13 1.83 -3.60 -5.86
N GLU A 14 3.07 -3.41 -6.32
CA GLU A 14 4.27 -4.00 -5.71
C GLU A 14 4.49 -3.51 -4.27
N ILE A 15 4.31 -2.22 -4.00
CA ILE A 15 4.40 -1.65 -2.64
C ILE A 15 3.34 -2.30 -1.74
N LEU A 16 2.09 -2.37 -2.18
CA LEU A 16 1.01 -2.99 -1.41
C LEU A 16 1.27 -4.49 -1.15
N ALA A 17 1.79 -5.22 -2.14
CA ALA A 17 2.17 -6.62 -1.99
C ALA A 17 3.33 -6.80 -1.00
N THR A 18 4.34 -5.92 -1.06
CA THR A 18 5.48 -5.92 -0.13
C THR A 18 5.02 -5.65 1.30
N LEU A 19 4.16 -4.64 1.50
CA LEU A 19 3.61 -4.31 2.82
C LEU A 19 2.63 -5.35 3.37
N LEU A 20 2.10 -6.23 2.52
CA LEU A 20 1.29 -7.37 2.97
C LEU A 20 2.14 -8.44 3.65
N ASN A 21 3.44 -8.48 3.37
CA ASN A 21 4.40 -9.34 4.07
C ASN A 21 4.62 -8.81 5.50
N PRO A 22 4.38 -9.62 6.56
CA PRO A 22 4.59 -9.20 7.94
C PRO A 22 6.04 -8.84 8.28
N TYR A 23 7.01 -9.22 7.46
CA TYR A 23 8.44 -8.89 7.63
C TYR A 23 8.88 -7.66 6.83
N SER A 24 7.94 -6.86 6.31
CA SER A 24 8.28 -5.64 5.58
C SER A 24 8.97 -4.61 6.48
N THR A 25 10.06 -4.03 5.99
CA THR A 25 10.90 -3.03 6.70
C THR A 25 10.96 -1.71 5.93
N LEU A 26 9.97 -1.42 5.09
CA LEU A 26 9.91 -0.18 4.31
C LEU A 26 9.77 1.03 5.23
N THR A 27 10.89 1.72 5.47
CA THR A 27 10.94 2.93 6.31
C THR A 27 10.32 4.13 5.62
N VAL A 28 9.62 5.00 6.36
CA VAL A 28 9.01 6.21 5.82
C VAL A 28 10.05 7.15 5.22
N GLY A 29 11.17 7.36 5.91
CA GLY A 29 12.21 8.31 5.50
C GLY A 29 12.98 7.93 4.23
N SER A 30 13.17 6.63 3.96
CA SER A 30 13.88 6.17 2.76
C SER A 30 12.93 5.81 1.60
N ASN A 31 11.63 5.66 1.88
CA ASN A 31 10.61 5.24 0.91
C ASN A 31 9.47 6.26 0.83
N ASP A 32 9.78 7.52 0.56
CA ASP A 32 8.80 8.61 0.36
C ASP A 32 8.72 9.02 -1.12
N SER A 33 8.48 8.04 -2.00
CA SER A 33 8.27 8.31 -3.42
C SER A 33 6.83 8.77 -3.69
N THR A 34 6.58 9.34 -4.87
CA THR A 34 5.22 9.73 -5.33
C THR A 34 4.21 8.59 -5.20
N ALA A 35 4.65 7.33 -5.31
CA ALA A 35 3.78 6.17 -5.13
C ALA A 35 3.33 5.99 -3.66
N PHE A 36 4.23 6.14 -2.69
CA PHE A 36 3.88 6.08 -1.26
C PHE A 36 2.94 7.21 -0.87
N ARG A 37 3.25 8.46 -1.27
CA ARG A 37 2.37 9.61 -0.99
C ARG A 37 0.98 9.46 -1.57
N ARG A 38 0.85 8.89 -2.78
CA ARG A 38 -0.46 8.61 -3.37
C ARG A 38 -1.20 7.50 -2.63
N LEU A 39 -0.53 6.41 -2.27
CA LEU A 39 -1.14 5.33 -1.48
C LEU A 39 -1.61 5.83 -0.11
N GLU A 40 -0.83 6.70 0.54
CA GLU A 40 -1.17 7.35 1.81
C GLU A 40 -2.35 8.32 1.63
N ALA A 41 -2.34 9.16 0.59
CA ALA A 41 -3.44 10.09 0.30
C ALA A 41 -4.76 9.37 0.01
N HIS A 42 -4.70 8.14 -0.50
CA HIS A 42 -5.86 7.27 -0.68
C HIS A 42 -6.21 6.42 0.55
N GLY A 43 -5.50 6.62 1.66
CA GLY A 43 -5.74 5.92 2.93
C GLY A 43 -5.44 4.43 2.86
N LEU A 44 -4.56 3.98 1.97
CA LEU A 44 -4.20 2.57 1.80
C LEU A 44 -2.99 2.17 2.64
N ILE A 45 -2.09 3.11 2.89
CA ILE A 45 -0.94 2.92 3.77
C ILE A 45 -0.86 4.08 4.76
N GLN A 46 -0.16 3.88 5.86
CA GLN A 46 0.15 4.91 6.83
C GLN A 46 1.45 4.57 7.57
N PRO A 47 2.14 5.55 8.16
CA PRO A 47 3.21 5.29 9.10
C PRO A 47 2.69 4.53 10.32
N ASP A 48 3.45 3.54 10.78
CA ASP A 48 3.25 2.92 12.08
C ASP A 48 4.02 3.66 13.19
N MET A 49 3.89 3.22 14.44
CA MET A 49 4.60 3.82 15.58
C MET A 49 6.12 3.64 15.53
N SER A 50 6.63 2.76 14.66
CA SER A 50 8.05 2.46 14.48
C SER A 50 8.68 3.27 13.33
N GLY A 51 7.90 4.10 12.64
CA GLY A 51 8.36 4.84 11.45
C GLY A 51 8.48 3.98 10.19
N LEU A 52 7.78 2.84 10.16
CA LEU A 52 7.64 1.98 8.98
C LEU A 52 6.31 2.26 8.29
N TRP A 53 6.27 2.04 6.97
CA TRP A 53 5.02 2.00 6.25
C TRP A 53 4.24 0.74 6.63
N ALA A 54 2.95 0.89 6.87
CA ALA A 54 2.03 -0.20 7.16
C ALA A 54 0.74 -0.07 6.35
N LEU A 55 0.10 -1.21 6.04
CA LEU A 55 -1.22 -1.24 5.40
C LEU A 55 -2.31 -0.81 6.38
N THR A 56 -3.20 0.06 5.93
CA THR A 56 -4.49 0.31 6.60
C THR A 56 -5.44 -0.87 6.38
N GLY A 57 -6.61 -0.86 7.03
CA GLY A 57 -7.67 -1.84 6.77
C GLY A 57 -8.05 -1.93 5.28
N PRO A 58 -8.41 -0.81 4.62
CA PRO A 58 -8.66 -0.76 3.18
C PRO A 58 -7.47 -1.22 2.33
N GLY A 59 -6.25 -0.76 2.63
CA GLY A 59 -5.06 -1.16 1.89
C GLY A 59 -4.79 -2.66 1.96
N ARG A 60 -5.02 -3.28 3.12
CA ARG A 60 -4.88 -4.73 3.31
C ARG A 60 -5.91 -5.52 2.51
N ALA A 61 -7.14 -5.03 2.40
CA ALA A 61 -8.17 -5.68 1.58
C ALA A 61 -7.77 -5.66 0.10
N ILE A 62 -7.35 -4.50 -0.40
CA ILE A 62 -6.89 -4.33 -1.79
C ILE A 62 -5.63 -5.16 -2.07
N ALA A 63 -4.63 -5.13 -1.19
CA ALA A 63 -3.41 -5.92 -1.34
C ALA A 63 -3.71 -7.43 -1.43
N LYS A 64 -4.65 -7.93 -0.62
CA LYS A 64 -5.12 -9.33 -0.68
C LYS A 64 -5.85 -9.64 -1.99
N GLN A 65 -6.67 -8.72 -2.49
CA GLN A 65 -7.36 -8.89 -3.78
C GLN A 65 -6.34 -8.99 -4.92
N LEU A 66 -5.39 -8.05 -4.98
CA LEU A 66 -4.32 -8.05 -5.98
C LEU A 66 -3.52 -9.36 -5.98
N ARG A 67 -3.20 -9.90 -4.80
CA ARG A 67 -2.49 -11.18 -4.68
C ARG A 67 -3.29 -12.37 -5.24
N LYS A 68 -4.63 -12.34 -5.15
CA LYS A 68 -5.50 -13.39 -5.71
C LYS A 68 -5.64 -13.28 -7.23
N GLU A 69 -5.55 -12.08 -7.79
CA GLU A 69 -5.60 -11.86 -9.25
C GLU A 69 -4.31 -12.31 -9.96
N GLN A 70 -3.22 -12.51 -9.22
CA GLN A 70 -1.93 -12.96 -9.72
C GLN A 70 -1.65 -14.46 -9.48
N ALA A 71 -2.59 -15.18 -8.84
CA ALA A 71 -2.51 -16.60 -8.52
C ALA A 71 -3.44 -17.41 -9.43
#